data_AF-A0A968ZUY1-F1
#
_entry.id   AF-A0A968ZUY1-F1
#
_cell.length_a   1.000
_cell.length_b   1.000
_cell.length_c   1.000
_cell.angle_alpha   90.00
_cell.angle_beta   90.00
_cell.angle_gamma   90.00
#
_symmetry.space_group_name_H-M   'P 1'
#
loop_
_entity.id
_entity.type
_entity.pdbx_description
1 polymer ?
#
loop_
_entity_poly.entity_id
_entity_poly.type
_entity_poly.pdbx_seq_one_letter_code
_entity_poly.pdbx_strand_id
1 'polypeptide(L)'
;MNLLNLKWTKSINPKGQEPWAYQKFKVGNLFKLAWKDDKSNANKPQREDLILLRQNGYTTHLVEVLDYKAEHEKWNGDFNVYRIVEVLWVIDWQDPPSSAKADQVFGYLVKAYQGGDVMFLETMPTFQKHWQDQGGLPAFQKRVQGILNLPESSDNG
;
A
#
# COMPACT_ATOMS: atom_id res chain seq x y z
N MET A 1 10.72 8.44 -9.11
CA MET A 1 10.08 8.03 -7.86
C MET A 1 10.97 7.01 -7.18
N ASN A 2 11.35 7.28 -5.94
CA ASN A 2 12.23 6.41 -5.18
C ASN A 2 11.38 5.39 -4.42
N LEU A 3 11.55 4.10 -4.70
CA LEU A 3 10.82 3.01 -4.04
C LEU A 3 11.63 2.30 -2.95
N LEU A 4 12.79 2.81 -2.55
CA LEU A 4 13.63 2.17 -1.53
C LEU A 4 12.88 1.91 -0.21
N ASN A 5 11.95 2.79 0.15
CA ASN A 5 11.14 2.67 1.36
C ASN A 5 9.83 1.89 1.14
N LEU A 6 9.60 1.31 -0.04
CA LEU A 6 8.49 0.38 -0.26
C LEU A 6 8.79 -0.95 0.38
N LYS A 7 8.19 -1.14 1.56
CA LYS A 7 8.32 -2.37 2.35
C LYS A 7 7.01 -2.89 2.92
N TRP A 8 5.91 -2.14 2.75
CA TRP A 8 4.61 -2.49 3.31
C TRP A 8 3.57 -2.76 2.24
N THR A 9 2.61 -3.61 2.59
CA THR A 9 1.33 -3.68 1.87
C THR A 9 0.18 -3.81 2.85
N LYS A 10 -0.98 -3.28 2.46
CA LYS A 10 -2.21 -3.32 3.24
C LYS A 10 -3.39 -3.71 2.38
N SER A 11 -4.20 -4.65 2.85
CA SER A 11 -5.49 -4.95 2.22
C SER A 11 -6.55 -4.05 2.82
N ILE A 12 -7.30 -3.37 1.97
CA ILE A 12 -8.39 -2.47 2.34
C ILE A 12 -9.71 -3.11 1.91
N ASN A 13 -10.67 -3.10 2.83
CA ASN A 13 -12.04 -3.48 2.54
C ASN A 13 -12.87 -2.19 2.55
N PRO A 14 -13.56 -1.86 1.44
CA PRO A 14 -14.52 -0.76 1.41
C PRO A 14 -15.58 -0.93 2.51
N LYS A 15 -16.04 0.20 3.07
CA LYS A 15 -17.11 0.19 4.08
C LYS A 15 -18.46 0.40 3.41
N GLY A 16 -19.48 -0.27 3.92
CA GLY A 16 -20.85 -0.11 3.44
C GLY A 16 -21.04 -0.59 2.01
N GLN A 17 -21.70 0.21 1.17
CA GLN A 17 -21.98 -0.13 -0.23
C GLN A 17 -20.99 0.47 -1.23
N GLU A 18 -19.94 1.15 -0.76
CA GLU A 18 -18.94 1.74 -1.64
C GLU A 18 -18.13 0.64 -2.35
N PRO A 19 -17.94 0.71 -3.68
CA PRO A 19 -17.19 -0.30 -4.41
C PRO A 19 -15.68 -0.24 -4.10
N TRP A 20 -15.17 0.93 -3.73
CA TRP A 20 -13.76 1.20 -3.50
C TRP A 20 -13.57 2.22 -2.39
N ALA A 21 -12.73 1.90 -1.40
CA ALA A 21 -12.27 2.89 -0.44
C ALA A 21 -11.26 3.83 -1.10
N TYR A 22 -11.30 5.09 -0.67
CA TYR A 22 -10.30 6.11 -1.04
C TYR A 22 -10.28 6.53 -2.53
N GLN A 23 -11.23 6.07 -3.35
CA GLN A 23 -11.30 6.37 -4.80
C GLN A 23 -11.24 7.87 -5.17
N LYS A 24 -11.71 8.74 -4.28
CA LYS A 24 -11.70 10.19 -4.47
C LYS A 24 -10.31 10.83 -4.39
N PHE A 25 -9.34 10.16 -3.76
CA PHE A 25 -8.01 10.72 -3.55
C PHE A 25 -7.12 10.51 -4.78
N LYS A 26 -6.56 11.60 -5.29
CA LYS A 26 -5.66 11.65 -6.44
C LYS A 26 -4.21 11.79 -5.98
N VAL A 27 -3.27 11.64 -6.91
CA VAL A 27 -1.85 11.89 -6.64
C VAL A 27 -1.65 13.27 -6.00
N GLY A 28 -0.83 13.33 -4.95
CA GLY A 28 -0.59 14.52 -4.13
C GLY A 28 -1.68 14.81 -3.08
N ASN A 29 -2.76 14.03 -3.02
CA ASN A 29 -3.76 14.19 -1.96
C ASN A 29 -3.31 13.47 -0.68
N LEU A 30 -3.65 14.08 0.45
CA LEU A 30 -3.46 13.52 1.78
C LEU A 30 -4.77 12.92 2.28
N PHE A 31 -4.69 11.79 2.98
CA PHE A 31 -5.84 11.21 3.66
C PHE A 31 -5.45 10.42 4.90
N LYS A 32 -6.46 10.15 5.73
CA LYS A 32 -6.36 9.28 6.90
C LYS A 32 -6.51 7.83 6.47
N LEU A 33 -5.40 7.09 6.44
CA LEU A 33 -5.43 5.64 6.26
C LEU A 33 -5.82 5.00 7.59
N ALA A 34 -6.91 4.21 7.61
CA ALA A 34 -7.48 3.67 8.84
C ALA A 34 -6.96 2.26 9.15
N TRP A 35 -6.81 1.92 10.43
CA TRP A 35 -6.48 0.60 10.99
C TRP A 35 -7.61 0.07 11.84
N LYS A 36 -7.69 -1.26 11.98
CA LYS A 36 -8.74 -1.91 12.76
C LYS A 36 -8.41 -1.94 14.27
N ASP A 37 -8.55 -0.81 14.97
CA ASP A 37 -8.23 -0.63 16.41
C ASP A 37 -6.85 -1.17 16.86
N ASP A 38 -5.95 -1.46 15.92
CA ASP A 38 -4.60 -1.95 16.21
C ASP A 38 -3.59 -0.82 16.09
N LYS A 39 -3.48 -0.04 17.18
CA LYS A 39 -2.49 1.02 17.29
C LYS A 39 -1.05 0.51 17.20
N SER A 40 -0.78 -0.70 17.66
CA SER A 40 0.56 -1.28 17.62
C SER A 40 0.98 -1.52 16.16
N ASN A 41 0.10 -2.14 15.37
CA ASN A 41 0.29 -2.33 13.94
C ASN A 41 0.38 -1.00 13.19
N ALA A 42 -0.48 -0.04 13.50
CA ALA A 42 -0.48 1.29 12.88
C ALA A 42 0.80 2.08 13.10
N ASN A 43 1.56 1.81 14.16
CA ASN A 43 2.86 2.44 14.44
C ASN A 43 4.06 1.72 13.81
N LYS A 44 3.88 0.54 13.19
CA LYS A 44 5.01 -0.17 12.55
C LYS A 44 5.61 0.62 11.38
N PRO A 45 4.81 1.18 10.45
CA PRO A 45 5.36 2.05 9.40
C PRO A 45 5.95 3.32 10.01
N GLN A 46 7.18 3.64 9.65
CA GLN A 46 7.83 4.89 9.98
C GLN A 46 7.45 5.97 8.98
N ARG A 47 7.74 7.23 9.30
CA ARG A 47 7.66 8.34 8.34
C ARG A 47 8.52 8.00 7.10
N GLU A 48 8.06 8.41 5.92
CA GLU A 48 8.67 8.14 4.60
C GLU A 48 8.60 6.68 4.13
N ASP A 49 7.98 5.79 4.92
CA ASP A 49 7.68 4.44 4.47
C ASP A 49 6.58 4.44 3.41
N LEU A 50 6.74 3.58 2.39
CA LEU A 50 5.74 3.40 1.36
C LEU A 50 4.90 2.14 1.58
N ILE A 51 3.60 2.26 1.29
CA ILE A 51 2.61 1.20 1.46
C ILE A 51 1.85 0.99 0.14
N LEU A 52 1.84 -0.25 -0.36
CA LEU A 52 0.91 -0.64 -1.43
C LEU A 52 -0.46 -0.99 -0.84
N LEU A 53 -1.50 -0.23 -1.23
CA LEU A 53 -2.88 -0.49 -0.85
C LEU A 53 -3.56 -1.39 -1.87
N ARG A 54 -4.19 -2.47 -1.40
CA ARG A 54 -4.88 -3.44 -2.25
C ARG A 54 -6.37 -3.53 -1.93
N GLN A 55 -7.20 -3.62 -2.97
CA GLN A 55 -8.65 -3.75 -2.89
C GLN A 55 -9.15 -4.62 -4.03
N ASN A 56 -10.12 -5.51 -3.78
CA ASN A 56 -10.78 -6.33 -4.80
C ASN A 56 -9.82 -7.03 -5.80
N GLY A 57 -8.65 -7.48 -5.32
CA GLY A 57 -7.63 -8.13 -6.15
C GLY A 57 -6.72 -7.20 -6.95
N TYR A 58 -6.82 -5.88 -6.79
CA TYR A 58 -5.96 -4.87 -7.42
C TYR A 58 -5.08 -4.17 -6.39
N THR A 59 -3.90 -3.74 -6.82
CA THR A 59 -3.15 -2.65 -6.20
C THR A 59 -3.79 -1.34 -6.65
N THR A 60 -4.32 -0.59 -5.71
CA THR A 60 -5.11 0.63 -5.99
C THR A 60 -4.35 1.92 -5.74
N HIS A 61 -3.44 1.91 -4.76
CA HIS A 61 -2.63 3.08 -4.44
C HIS A 61 -1.22 2.65 -4.02
N LEU A 62 -0.27 3.55 -4.25
CA LEU A 62 0.99 3.65 -3.52
C LEU A 62 0.91 4.91 -2.68
N VAL A 63 1.12 4.76 -1.37
CA VAL A 63 1.05 5.88 -0.43
C VAL A 63 2.31 5.98 0.41
N GLU A 64 2.66 7.20 0.80
CA GLU A 64 3.75 7.52 1.71
C GLU A 64 3.21 7.94 3.07
N VAL A 65 3.84 7.49 4.15
CA VAL A 65 3.47 7.85 5.53
C VAL A 65 4.12 9.18 5.92
N LEU A 66 3.32 10.16 6.33
CA LEU A 66 3.80 11.52 6.62
C LEU A 66 3.99 11.83 8.11
N ASP A 67 3.24 11.18 8.98
CA ASP A 67 3.27 11.40 10.42
C ASP A 67 4.22 10.42 11.14
N TYR A 68 4.53 10.71 12.39
CA TYR A 68 5.45 9.88 13.21
C TYR A 68 4.76 8.83 14.06
N LYS A 69 3.43 8.94 14.27
CA LYS A 69 2.67 8.06 15.15
C LYS A 69 1.21 7.97 14.73
N ALA A 70 0.57 6.87 15.11
CA ALA A 70 -0.87 6.66 14.96
C ALA A 70 -1.69 7.54 15.91
N GLU A 71 -2.76 8.10 15.37
CA GLU A 71 -3.77 8.89 16.08
C GLU A 71 -5.12 8.17 16.12
N HIS A 72 -6.06 8.71 16.88
CA HIS A 72 -7.44 8.20 16.93
C HIS A 72 -8.41 9.27 16.45
N GLU A 73 -9.45 8.81 15.76
CA GLU A 73 -10.65 9.59 15.56
C GLU A 73 -11.35 9.86 16.89
N LYS A 74 -12.14 10.94 16.93
CA LYS A 74 -12.94 11.31 18.11
C LYS A 74 -14.12 10.36 18.36
N TRP A 75 -14.52 9.58 17.37
CA TRP A 75 -15.65 8.65 17.45
C TRP A 75 -15.16 7.23 17.77
N ASN A 76 -16.03 6.46 18.44
CA ASN A 76 -15.73 5.08 18.84
C ASN A 76 -16.22 4.10 17.77
N GLY A 77 -15.32 3.24 17.30
CA GLY A 77 -15.65 2.07 16.48
C GLY A 77 -14.41 1.45 15.86
N ASP A 78 -14.58 0.30 15.21
CA ASP A 78 -13.52 -0.64 14.81
C ASP A 78 -12.41 -0.07 13.91
N PHE A 79 -12.51 1.15 13.41
CA PHE A 79 -11.53 1.77 12.50
C PHE A 79 -11.25 3.23 12.85
N ASN A 80 -11.10 3.51 14.14
CA ASN A 80 -10.80 4.84 14.66
C ASN A 80 -9.30 5.16 14.68
N VAL A 81 -8.41 4.17 14.58
CA VAL A 81 -6.95 4.41 14.49
C VAL A 81 -6.57 4.81 13.07
N TYR A 82 -5.74 5.85 12.90
CA TYR A 82 -5.27 6.27 11.58
C TYR A 82 -3.81 6.75 11.55
N ARG A 83 -3.26 6.78 10.32
CA ARG A 83 -2.04 7.49 9.93
C ARG A 83 -2.36 8.46 8.80
N ILE A 84 -1.67 9.59 8.75
CA ILE A 84 -1.73 10.54 7.63
C ILE A 84 -0.78 10.04 6.53
N VAL A 85 -1.34 9.84 5.33
CA VAL A 85 -0.58 9.39 4.17
C VAL A 85 -0.82 10.30 2.97
N GLU A 86 0.17 10.40 2.07
CA GLU A 86 0.07 11.04 0.77
C GLU A 86 -0.02 9.99 -0.35
N VAL A 87 -0.85 10.24 -1.36
CA VAL A 87 -0.94 9.40 -2.55
C VAL A 87 0.20 9.74 -3.52
N LEU A 88 1.09 8.77 -3.76
CA LEU A 88 2.14 8.89 -4.78
C LEU A 88 1.72 8.31 -6.13
N TRP A 89 0.85 7.29 -6.12
CA TRP A 89 0.26 6.71 -7.32
C TRP A 89 -1.14 6.17 -7.00
N VAL A 90 -2.03 6.22 -7.98
CA VAL A 90 -3.39 5.68 -7.89
C VAL A 90 -3.79 5.06 -9.23
N ILE A 91 -4.56 3.98 -9.16
CA ILE A 91 -5.12 3.30 -10.32
C ILE A 91 -6.14 4.18 -11.06
N ASP A 92 -6.35 3.93 -12.35
CA ASP A 92 -7.57 4.36 -13.03
C ASP A 92 -8.74 3.50 -12.55
N TRP A 93 -9.73 4.13 -11.93
CA TRP A 93 -10.87 3.44 -11.35
C TRP A 93 -11.96 3.09 -12.37
N GLN A 94 -11.99 3.79 -13.51
CA GLN A 94 -12.98 3.54 -14.56
C GLN A 94 -12.56 2.39 -15.45
N ASP A 95 -11.26 2.29 -15.72
CA ASP A 95 -10.66 1.19 -16.46
C ASP A 95 -9.39 0.67 -15.75
N PRO A 96 -9.54 -0.12 -14.66
CA PRO A 96 -8.41 -0.68 -13.92
C PRO A 96 -7.51 -1.53 -14.83
N PRO A 97 -6.24 -1.13 -15.06
CA PRO A 97 -5.37 -1.86 -15.96
C PRO A 97 -5.03 -3.24 -15.39
N SER A 98 -4.86 -4.21 -16.28
CA SER A 98 -4.47 -5.58 -15.92
C SER A 98 -3.13 -5.61 -15.17
N SER A 99 -2.21 -4.69 -15.47
CA SER A 99 -0.92 -4.54 -14.80
C SER A 99 -1.04 -4.18 -13.31
N ALA A 100 -2.14 -3.54 -12.90
CA ALA A 100 -2.40 -3.18 -11.52
C ALA A 100 -3.08 -4.30 -10.71
N LYS A 101 -3.42 -5.44 -11.32
CA LYS A 101 -3.87 -6.61 -10.57
C LYS A 101 -2.78 -7.01 -9.56
N ALA A 102 -3.19 -7.33 -8.34
CA ALA A 102 -2.27 -7.58 -7.24
C ALA A 102 -1.34 -8.77 -7.54
N ASP A 103 -1.82 -9.80 -8.22
CA ASP A 103 -0.99 -10.93 -8.64
C ASP A 103 0.05 -10.55 -9.70
N GLN A 104 -0.30 -9.64 -10.62
CA GLN A 104 0.63 -9.05 -11.57
C GLN A 104 1.68 -8.22 -10.86
N VAL A 105 1.27 -7.30 -9.96
CA VAL A 105 2.21 -6.46 -9.21
C VAL A 105 3.16 -7.30 -8.36
N PHE A 106 2.65 -8.32 -7.66
CA PHE A 106 3.45 -9.15 -6.75
C PHE A 106 4.24 -10.27 -7.46
N GLY A 107 3.89 -10.62 -8.69
CA GLY A 107 4.52 -11.71 -9.44
C GLY A 107 4.05 -13.11 -9.02
N TYR A 108 3.08 -13.20 -8.10
CA TYR A 108 2.52 -14.46 -7.62
C TYR A 108 1.07 -14.25 -7.15
N LEU A 109 0.33 -15.35 -6.99
CA LEU A 109 -1.07 -15.28 -6.53
C LEU A 109 -1.16 -14.73 -5.10
N VAL A 110 -1.68 -13.51 -4.97
CA VAL A 110 -1.97 -12.85 -3.70
C VAL A 110 -3.31 -13.37 -3.17
N LYS A 111 -3.32 -14.55 -2.54
CA LYS A 111 -4.53 -15.05 -1.83
C LYS A 111 -4.82 -14.12 -0.66
N ALA A 112 -6.07 -13.64 -0.59
CA ALA A 112 -6.63 -12.68 0.36
C ALA A 112 -5.81 -12.50 1.65
N TYR A 113 -4.76 -11.68 1.56
CA TYR A 113 -4.09 -11.20 2.75
C TYR A 113 -5.10 -10.47 3.62
N GLN A 114 -5.09 -10.75 4.91
CA GLN A 114 -6.10 -10.25 5.85
C GLN A 114 -6.21 -8.72 5.77
N GLY A 115 -7.44 -8.23 5.77
CA GLY A 115 -7.73 -6.79 5.76
C GLY A 115 -7.48 -6.14 7.11
N GLY A 116 -7.15 -4.85 7.10
CA GLY A 116 -7.08 -4.01 8.30
C GLY A 116 -5.68 -3.64 8.76
N ASP A 117 -4.72 -4.55 8.61
CA ASP A 117 -3.33 -4.39 9.06
C ASP A 117 -2.35 -4.17 7.91
N VAL A 118 -1.28 -3.43 8.18
CA VAL A 118 -0.10 -3.47 7.31
C VAL A 118 0.68 -4.74 7.56
N MET A 119 1.24 -5.28 6.49
CA MET A 119 2.15 -6.43 6.53
C MET A 119 3.50 -5.99 5.97
N PHE A 120 4.57 -6.41 6.65
CA PHE A 120 5.93 -6.19 6.19
C PHE A 120 6.28 -7.25 5.15
N LEU A 121 6.54 -6.82 3.90
CA LEU A 121 6.71 -7.70 2.75
C LEU A 121 7.74 -8.81 3.00
N GLU A 122 8.89 -8.46 3.55
CA GLU A 122 9.98 -9.41 3.79
C GLU A 122 9.68 -10.47 4.86
N THR A 123 8.63 -10.30 5.67
CA THR A 123 8.21 -11.31 6.66
C THR A 123 7.15 -12.27 6.12
N MET A 124 6.60 -11.99 4.94
CA MET A 124 5.50 -12.78 4.37
C MET A 124 6.06 -14.06 3.72
N PRO A 125 5.65 -15.27 4.15
CA PRO A 125 6.23 -16.52 3.63
C PRO A 125 6.11 -16.67 2.10
N THR A 126 4.98 -16.24 1.52
CA THR A 126 4.78 -16.26 0.07
C THR A 126 5.69 -15.27 -0.65
N PHE A 127 5.98 -14.12 -0.04
CA PHE A 127 6.88 -13.12 -0.60
C PHE A 127 8.30 -13.66 -0.59
N GLN A 128 8.76 -14.16 0.55
CA GLN A 128 10.09 -14.78 0.68
C GLN A 128 10.27 -15.91 -0.33
N LYS A 129 9.32 -16.86 -0.39
CA LYS A 129 9.36 -17.98 -1.33
C LYS A 129 9.50 -17.54 -2.80
N HIS A 130 8.91 -16.40 -3.18
CA HIS A 130 8.98 -15.92 -4.54
C HIS A 130 10.20 -15.05 -4.81
N TRP A 131 10.45 -14.04 -3.96
CA TRP A 131 11.41 -12.97 -4.24
C TRP A 131 12.80 -13.19 -3.65
N GLN A 132 12.97 -14.01 -2.61
CA GLN A 132 14.24 -14.13 -1.89
C GLN A 132 15.41 -14.53 -2.82
N ASP A 133 15.21 -15.54 -3.65
CA ASP A 133 16.22 -16.00 -4.62
C ASP A 133 16.31 -15.14 -5.89
N GLN A 134 15.41 -14.16 -6.03
CA GLN A 134 15.36 -13.22 -7.16
C GLN A 134 15.93 -11.83 -6.80
N GLY A 135 16.56 -11.67 -5.64
CA GLY A 135 17.10 -10.39 -5.16
C GLY A 135 16.22 -9.67 -4.14
N GLY A 136 15.22 -10.35 -3.57
CA GLY A 136 14.45 -9.91 -2.42
C GLY A 136 13.62 -8.65 -2.65
N LEU A 137 13.54 -7.81 -1.62
CA LEU A 137 12.78 -6.57 -1.65
C LEU A 137 13.24 -5.60 -2.76
N PRO A 138 14.54 -5.36 -3.01
CA PRO A 138 14.99 -4.51 -4.13
C PRO A 138 14.48 -4.97 -5.50
N ALA A 139 14.46 -6.28 -5.76
CA ALA A 139 13.95 -6.81 -7.02
C ALA A 139 12.44 -6.60 -7.17
N PHE A 140 11.69 -6.77 -6.07
CA PHE A 140 10.27 -6.45 -6.03
C PHE A 140 10.00 -4.96 -6.26
N GLN A 141 10.78 -4.07 -5.63
CA GLN A 141 10.65 -2.62 -5.82
C GLN A 141 10.86 -2.23 -7.29
N LYS A 142 11.89 -2.77 -7.94
CA LYS A 142 12.13 -2.57 -9.38
C LYS A 142 10.97 -3.09 -10.24
N ARG A 143 10.39 -4.24 -9.88
CA ARG A 143 9.18 -4.75 -10.56
C ARG A 143 8.02 -3.78 -10.42
N VAL A 144 7.72 -3.32 -9.20
CA VAL A 144 6.61 -2.38 -8.95
C VAL A 144 6.78 -1.12 -9.78
N GLN A 145 8.00 -0.58 -9.84
CA GLN A 145 8.34 0.57 -10.66
C GLN A 145 8.00 0.34 -12.14
N GLY A 146 8.46 -0.77 -12.71
CA GLY A 146 8.21 -1.09 -14.12
C GLY A 146 6.74 -1.39 -14.43
N ILE A 147 6.08 -2.21 -13.60
CA ILE A 147 4.73 -2.69 -13.89
C ILE A 147 3.64 -1.62 -13.70
N LEU A 148 3.86 -0.69 -12.76
CA LEU A 148 2.98 0.45 -12.53
C LEU A 148 3.39 1.68 -13.36
N ASN A 149 4.43 1.55 -14.20
CA ASN A 149 4.98 2.61 -15.05
C ASN A 149 5.30 3.89 -14.25
N LEU A 150 5.95 3.72 -13.09
CA LEU A 150 6.31 4.83 -12.21
C LEU A 150 7.56 5.52 -12.76
N PRO A 151 7.59 6.87 -12.84
CA PRO A 151 8.75 7.58 -13.34
C PRO A 151 9.98 7.25 -12.49
N GLU A 152 11.15 7.10 -13.10
CA GLU A 152 12.41 7.02 -12.37
C GLU A 152 12.65 8.31 -11.58
N SER A 153 13.36 8.22 -10.46
CA SER A 153 13.80 9.45 -9.80
C SER A 153 14.87 10.03 -10.70
N SER A 154 14.60 11.21 -11.27
CA SER A 154 15.68 12.03 -11.83
C SER A 154 16.57 12.40 -10.65
N ASP A 155 17.73 11.76 -10.54
CA ASP A 155 18.84 12.29 -9.74
C ASP A 155 19.20 13.65 -10.36
N ASN A 156 18.58 14.72 -9.87
CA ASN A 156 19.12 16.04 -10.06
C ASN A 156 20.28 16.14 -9.07
N GLY A 157 21.48 15.82 -9.58
CA GLY A 157 22.75 15.96 -8.87
C GLY A 157 23.10 17.39 -8.48
#